data_AF-A0A9D6EST9-F1
#
_entry.id   AF-A0A9D6EST9-F1
#
_cell.length_a   1.000
_cell.length_b   1.000
_cell.length_c   1.000
_cell.angle_alpha   90.00
_cell.angle_beta   90.00
_cell.angle_gamma   90.00
#
_symmetry.space_group_name_H-M   'P 1'
#
loop_
_entity.id
_entity.type
_entity.pdbx_description
1 polymer ?
#
loop_
_entity_poly.entity_id
_entity_poly.type
_entity_poly.pdbx_seq_one_letter_code
_entity_poly.pdbx_strand_id
1 'polypeptide(L)'
;MLNWNVDEKRTKKEDPEGYKLWRLEQLLNYGFEKGEIDINELKKSWPKIKHNIDPYIARFTEFLLWGKLYSLPDNLNSWNWPPRKKK
;
A
#
# COMPACT_ATOMS: atom_id res chain seq x y z
N MET A 1 2.02 -1.20 -14.55
CA MET A 1 1.08 -1.93 -15.42
C MET A 1 -0.15 -1.06 -15.61
N LEU A 2 -0.61 -0.85 -16.83
CA LEU A 2 -1.93 -0.27 -17.08
C LEU A 2 -2.97 -1.38 -16.89
N ASN A 3 -4.05 -1.13 -16.14
CA ASN A 3 -5.26 -1.90 -16.31
C ASN A 3 -5.82 -1.52 -17.69
N TRP A 4 -5.38 -2.21 -18.75
CA TRP A 4 -5.62 -1.86 -20.17
C TRP A 4 -7.11 -1.79 -20.58
N ASN A 5 -8.04 -2.11 -19.68
CA ASN A 5 -9.47 -2.21 -20.00
C ASN A 5 -10.39 -1.44 -19.04
N VAL A 6 -9.86 -0.55 -18.19
CA VAL A 6 -10.70 0.26 -17.28
C VAL A 6 -11.02 1.61 -17.92
N ASP A 7 -12.30 1.86 -18.18
CA ASP A 7 -12.79 3.19 -18.54
C ASP A 7 -12.91 4.05 -17.27
N GLU A 8 -11.87 4.84 -17.00
CA GLU A 8 -11.81 5.73 -15.84
C GLU A 8 -12.92 6.78 -15.82
N LYS A 9 -13.33 7.29 -16.98
CA LYS A 9 -14.36 8.34 -17.04
C LYS A 9 -15.71 7.77 -16.66
N ARG A 10 -16.01 6.55 -17.12
CA ARG A 10 -17.23 5.84 -16.78
C ARG A 10 -17.26 5.42 -15.31
N THR A 11 -16.20 4.79 -14.81
CA THR A 11 -16.12 4.34 -13.42
C THR A 11 -16.19 5.51 -12.44
N LYS A 12 -15.53 6.64 -12.71
CA LYS A 12 -15.65 7.85 -11.90
C LYS A 12 -17.06 8.43 -11.86
N LYS A 13 -17.84 8.27 -12.94
CA LYS A 13 -19.21 8.77 -13.04
C LYS A 13 -20.22 7.85 -12.35
N GLU A 14 -20.05 6.54 -12.49
CA GLU A 14 -20.97 5.53 -11.97
C GLU A 14 -20.71 5.24 -10.48
N ASP A 15 -19.45 5.19 -10.05
CA ASP A 15 -19.05 4.99 -8.65
C ASP A 15 -17.84 5.87 -8.28
N PRO A 16 -18.10 7.13 -7.86
CA PRO A 16 -17.05 8.05 -7.48
C PRO A 16 -16.25 7.59 -6.25
N GLU A 17 -16.86 6.86 -5.31
CA GLU A 17 -16.18 6.38 -4.11
C GLU A 17 -15.28 5.19 -4.41
N GLY A 18 -15.79 4.19 -5.14
CA GLY A 18 -15.00 3.05 -5.59
C GLY A 18 -13.84 3.48 -6.48
N TYR A 19 -14.05 4.46 -7.36
CA TYR A 19 -12.97 5.02 -8.18
C TYR A 19 -11.84 5.62 -7.31
N LYS A 20 -12.16 6.33 -6.21
CA LYS A 20 -11.14 6.87 -5.31
C LYS A 20 -10.32 5.77 -4.63
N LEU A 21 -10.98 4.72 -4.14
CA LEU A 21 -10.31 3.58 -3.50
C LEU A 21 -9.41 2.85 -4.50
N TRP A 22 -9.95 2.52 -5.68
CA TRP A 22 -9.21 1.90 -6.76
C TRP A 22 -8.00 2.73 -7.19
N ARG A 23 -8.16 4.05 -7.30
CA ARG A 23 -7.05 4.96 -7.66
C ARG A 23 -5.94 4.92 -6.61
N LEU A 24 -6.28 4.92 -5.32
CA LEU A 24 -5.28 4.79 -4.24
C LEU A 24 -4.54 3.45 -4.31
N GLU A 25 -5.24 2.36 -4.61
CA GLU A 25 -4.61 1.04 -4.83
C GLU A 25 -3.63 1.07 -6.01
N GLN A 26 -4.02 1.66 -7.15
CA GLN A 26 -3.14 1.78 -8.32
C GLN A 26 -1.92 2.65 -8.04
N LEU A 27 -2.12 3.76 -7.33
CA LEU A 27 -1.06 4.67 -6.91
C LEU A 27 -0.03 3.97 -6.03
N LEU A 28 -0.49 3.26 -5.00
CA LEU A 28 0.41 2.58 -4.07
C LEU A 28 1.15 1.42 -4.71
N ASN A 29 0.46 0.58 -5.49
CA ASN A 29 1.09 -0.59 -6.09
C ASN A 29 2.01 -0.24 -7.26
N TYR A 30 1.70 0.80 -8.04
CA TYR A 30 2.36 1.02 -9.33
C TYR A 30 2.92 2.42 -9.53
N GLY A 31 2.69 3.37 -8.61
CA GLY A 31 3.09 4.77 -8.80
C GLY A 31 2.45 5.38 -10.05
N PHE A 32 1.22 4.96 -10.36
CA PHE A 32 0.56 5.18 -11.66
C PHE A 32 0.39 6.66 -12.04
N GLU A 33 0.41 7.57 -11.07
CA GLU A 33 0.12 8.98 -11.29
C GLU A 33 1.14 9.87 -10.56
N LYS A 34 1.56 10.95 -11.23
CA LYS A 34 2.28 12.05 -10.58
C LYS A 34 1.27 12.88 -9.82
N GLY A 35 1.05 12.54 -8.56
CA GLY A 35 0.19 13.31 -7.66
C GLY A 35 0.59 13.09 -6.20
N GLU A 36 0.42 14.12 -5.38
CA GLU A 36 0.55 13.99 -3.93
C GLU A 36 -0.63 13.19 -3.38
N ILE A 37 -0.36 12.23 -2.52
CA ILE A 37 -1.38 11.47 -1.81
C ILE A 37 -1.73 12.23 -0.54
N ASP A 38 -3.01 12.60 -0.36
CA ASP A 38 -3.47 13.13 0.92
C ASP A 38 -3.43 12.03 1.98
N ILE A 39 -2.54 12.22 2.96
CA ILE A 39 -2.31 11.29 4.08
C ILE A 39 -3.61 11.06 4.87
N ASN A 40 -4.46 12.08 5.03
CA ASN A 40 -5.71 11.95 5.78
C ASN A 40 -6.73 11.11 5.02
N GLU A 41 -6.83 11.29 3.71
CA GLU A 41 -7.68 10.45 2.86
C GLU A 41 -7.19 9.00 2.89
N LEU A 42 -5.87 8.79 2.75
CA LEU A 42 -5.27 7.47 2.79
C LEU A 42 -5.50 6.76 4.14
N LYS A 43 -5.36 7.46 5.27
CA LYS A 43 -5.65 6.88 6.59
C LYS A 43 -7.10 6.46 6.74
N LYS A 44 -8.05 7.22 6.18
CA LYS A 44 -9.49 6.90 6.21
C LYS A 44 -9.82 5.72 5.31
N SER A 45 -9.21 5.63 4.13
CA SER A 45 -9.46 4.55 3.16
C SER A 45 -8.67 3.26 3.46
N TRP A 46 -7.61 3.33 4.27
CA TRP A 46 -6.72 2.20 4.60
C TRP A 46 -7.43 0.89 4.94
N PRO A 47 -8.46 0.86 5.82
CA PRO A 47 -9.13 -0.39 6.18
C PRO A 47 -9.81 -1.08 4.99
N LYS A 48 -10.17 -0.32 3.95
CA LYS A 48 -10.85 -0.82 2.75
C LYS A 48 -9.87 -1.35 1.70
N ILE A 49 -8.70 -0.73 1.56
CA ILE A 49 -7.77 -1.01 0.44
C ILE A 49 -6.57 -1.88 0.81
N LYS A 50 -6.18 -1.96 2.09
CA LYS A 50 -4.94 -2.63 2.52
C LYS A 50 -4.80 -4.08 2.06
N HIS A 51 -5.91 -4.77 1.86
CA HIS A 51 -5.95 -6.18 1.44
C HIS A 51 -5.68 -6.38 -0.06
N ASN A 52 -5.82 -5.33 -0.87
CA ASN A 52 -5.62 -5.35 -2.31
C ASN A 52 -4.25 -4.77 -2.72
N ILE A 53 -3.45 -4.33 -1.74
CA ILE A 53 -2.12 -3.79 -1.93
C ILE A 53 -1.09 -4.90 -1.75
N ASP A 54 0.00 -4.85 -2.51
CA ASP A 54 1.12 -5.77 -2.32
C ASP A 54 1.55 -5.79 -0.85
N PRO A 55 1.75 -6.97 -0.23
CA PRO A 55 2.04 -7.06 1.20
C PRO A 55 3.26 -6.24 1.65
N TYR A 56 4.32 -6.14 0.84
CA TYR A 56 5.51 -5.37 1.19
C TYR A 56 5.25 -3.86 1.11
N ILE A 57 4.52 -3.43 0.08
CA ILE A 57 4.09 -2.04 -0.06
C ILE A 57 3.17 -1.66 1.10
N ALA A 58 2.17 -2.49 1.42
CA ALA A 58 1.26 -2.26 2.52
C ALA A 58 2.00 -2.10 3.85
N ARG A 59 2.96 -2.99 4.15
CA ARG A 59 3.80 -2.91 5.36
C ARG A 59 4.61 -1.62 5.40
N PHE A 60 5.24 -1.25 4.28
CA PHE A 60 6.01 -0.02 4.16
C PHE A 60 5.14 1.22 4.34
N THR A 61 3.95 1.25 3.73
CA THR A 61 2.99 2.35 3.91
C THR A 61 2.49 2.43 5.36
N GLU A 62 2.24 1.30 6.02
CA GLU A 62 1.88 1.29 7.44
C GLU A 62 2.99 1.85 8.34
N PHE A 63 4.25 1.57 7.99
CA PHE A 63 5.40 2.16 8.64
C PHE A 63 5.44 3.68 8.42
N LEU A 64 5.24 4.17 7.20
CA LEU A 64 5.23 5.61 6.91
C LEU A 64 4.07 6.35 7.61
N LEU A 65 2.88 5.74 7.68
CA LEU A 65 1.68 6.39 8.22
C LEU A 65 1.59 6.38 9.75
N TRP A 66 2.11 5.32 10.39
CA TRP A 66 1.94 5.07 11.82
C TRP A 66 3.22 4.67 12.56
N GLY A 67 4.37 4.61 11.90
CA GLY A 67 5.64 4.23 12.54
C GLY A 67 5.70 2.76 12.98
N LYS A 68 4.89 1.88 12.38
CA LYS A 68 4.81 0.45 12.74
C LYS A 68 6.06 -0.31 12.29
N LEU A 69 7.14 -0.26 13.07
CA LEU A 69 8.40 -0.97 12.76
C LEU A 69 8.22 -2.49 12.60
N TYR A 70 7.28 -3.10 13.32
CA TYR A 70 6.98 -4.54 13.26
C TYR A 70 6.31 -5.00 11.96
N SER A 71 5.81 -4.06 11.13
CA SER A 71 5.23 -4.44 9.84
C SER A 71 6.33 -4.74 8.83
N LEU A 72 7.51 -4.13 8.97
CA LEU A 72 8.65 -4.38 8.09
C LEU A 72 9.12 -5.83 8.28
N PRO A 73 9.48 -6.55 7.20
CA PRO A 73 10.11 -7.84 7.37
C PRO A 73 11.40 -7.62 8.17
N ASP A 74 11.50 -8.26 9.33
CA ASP A 74 12.78 -8.49 9.97
C ASP A 74 13.63 -9.15 8.87
N ASN A 75 14.66 -8.48 8.39
CA ASN A 75 15.61 -9.04 7.42
C ASN A 75 16.49 -10.11 8.08
N LEU A 76 15.89 -10.95 8.93
CA LEU A 76 16.45 -12.14 9.55
C LEU A 76 16.60 -13.20 8.46
N ASN A 77 17.54 -12.95 7.58
CA ASN A 77 18.10 -13.95 6.71
C ASN A 77 19.16 -14.70 7.53
N SER A 78 19.58 -15.89 7.09
CA SER A 78 20.63 -16.67 7.77
C SER A 78 21.93 -15.87 8.02
N TRP A 79 22.15 -14.80 7.26
CA TRP A 79 23.29 -13.88 7.36
C TRP A 79 23.19 -12.84 8.49
N ASN A 80 21.99 -12.51 8.97
CA ASN A 80 21.76 -11.49 10.01
C ASN A 80 21.21 -12.08 11.32
N TRP A 81 21.34 -13.40 11.53
CA TRP A 81 20.91 -14.00 12.78
C TRP A 81 21.82 -13.58 13.94
N PRO A 82 21.26 -13.12 15.08
CA PRO A 82 22.06 -12.88 16.27
C PRO A 82 22.72 -14.20 16.70
N PRO A 83 23.99 -14.19 17.12
CA PRO A 83 24.69 -15.40 17.51
C PRO A 83 23.91 -16.09 18.63
N ARG A 84 23.66 -17.40 18.46
CA ARG A 84 22.98 -18.20 19.50
C ARG A 84 23.79 -18.07 20.79
N LYS A 85 23.20 -17.49 21.84
CA LYS A 85 23.79 -17.51 23.18
C LYS A 85 23.92 -18.98 23.59
N LYS A 86 25.16 -19.48 23.66
CA LYS A 86 25.42 -20.79 24.28
C LYS A 86 25.00 -20.67 25.75
N LYS A 87 24.08 -21.55 26.16
CA LYS A 87 23.73 -21.76 27.56
C LYS A 87 24.90 -22.42 28.29
#